data_AF-A0A0F2QGI0-F1
#
_entry.id   AF-A0A0F2QGI0-F1
#
_cell.length_a   1.000
_cell.length_b   1.000
_cell.length_c   1.000
_cell.angle_alpha   90.00
_cell.angle_beta   90.00
_cell.angle_gamma   90.00
#
_symmetry.space_group_name_H-M   'P 1'
#
loop_
_entity.id
_entity.type
_entity.pdbx_description
1 polymer ?
#
loop_
_entity_poly.entity_id
_entity_poly.type
_entity_poly.pdbx_seq_one_letter_code
_entity_poly.pdbx_strand_id
1 'polypeptide(L)'
;MGELGLNKILGALLATALGLFGLKTLSDVVFAHGGEGHGASHEEEASLSEQMCEKFAYCIEVAGSGGATAEKEEVFDLGALLAAADISRGERTFKGQCATCHTVDAGGANGTGPNLHGVVGAQKAFHEAFNYSGALSGLGGTWTYEDLNHWLTNPASFARGTAMSFAGLRKDPDRINVIAYLASQSPDAPPFPAPLAAAGDEAAAAPAEGEEAAAPAEGDAATPAEVIEGAADSVTETVTEAVTDTADAATEAAEKAFSEDAPTPTEEEGE
;
A
#
# COMPACT_ATOMS: atom_id res chain seq x y z
N MET A 1 55.05 5.84 65.55
CA MET A 1 53.81 5.04 65.47
C MET A 1 54.22 3.69 64.92
N GLY A 2 54.09 2.61 65.69
CA GLY A 2 54.61 1.30 65.29
C GLY A 2 53.94 0.76 64.03
N GLU A 3 54.60 -0.15 63.32
CA GLU A 3 54.10 -0.81 62.09
C GLU A 3 52.69 -1.40 62.26
N LEU A 4 52.34 -1.82 63.48
CA LEU A 4 50.98 -2.26 63.83
C LEU A 4 49.90 -1.18 63.68
N GLY A 5 50.25 0.10 63.89
CA GLY A 5 49.35 1.24 63.71
C GLY A 5 49.15 1.58 62.24
N LEU A 6 50.19 1.47 61.42
CA LEU A 6 50.10 1.73 59.98
C LEU A 6 49.24 0.67 59.27
N ASN A 7 49.40 -0.60 59.60
CA ASN A 7 48.56 -1.68 59.04
C ASN A 7 47.08 -1.53 59.45
N LYS A 8 46.79 -1.00 60.64
CA LYS A 8 45.42 -0.70 61.07
C LYS A 8 44.82 0.48 60.29
N ILE A 9 45.60 1.52 60.03
CA ILE A 9 45.15 2.68 59.25
C ILE A 9 44.93 2.28 57.79
N LEU A 10 45.86 1.51 57.20
CA LEU A 10 45.74 1.03 55.82
C LEU A 10 44.57 0.05 55.67
N GLY A 11 44.38 -0.83 56.66
CA GLY A 11 43.23 -1.75 56.72
C GLY A 11 41.90 -1.02 56.84
N ALA A 12 41.82 0.03 57.67
CA ALA A 12 40.63 0.87 57.76
C ALA A 12 40.34 1.58 56.44
N LEU A 13 41.36 2.17 55.79
CA LEU A 13 41.20 2.82 54.48
C LEU A 13 40.74 1.84 53.39
N LEU A 14 41.33 0.64 53.33
CA LEU A 14 40.92 -0.40 52.38
C LEU A 14 39.50 -0.89 52.64
N ALA A 15 39.13 -1.13 53.90
CA ALA A 15 37.77 -1.54 54.25
C ALA A 15 36.75 -0.46 53.89
N THR A 16 37.09 0.81 54.09
CA THR A 16 36.21 1.94 53.73
C THR A 16 36.09 2.07 52.21
N ALA A 17 37.21 1.96 51.48
CA ALA A 17 37.22 2.02 50.02
C ALA A 17 36.44 0.84 49.38
N LEU A 18 36.64 -0.38 49.88
CA LEU A 18 35.91 -1.56 49.42
C LEU A 18 34.42 -1.46 49.76
N GLY A 19 34.08 -0.91 50.93
CA GLY A 19 32.70 -0.65 51.32
C GLY A 19 32.01 0.35 50.39
N LEU A 20 32.67 1.45 50.05
CA LEU A 20 32.14 2.45 49.12
C LEU A 20 32.02 1.90 47.70
N PHE A 21 33.01 1.16 47.22
CA PHE A 21 32.96 0.52 45.91
C PHE A 21 31.86 -0.55 45.87
N GLY A 22 31.75 -1.38 46.91
CA GLY A 22 30.72 -2.41 47.04
C GLY A 22 29.31 -1.82 47.11
N LEU A 23 29.10 -0.74 47.87
CA LEU A 23 27.81 -0.02 47.87
C LEU A 23 27.49 0.56 46.49
N LYS A 24 28.47 1.14 45.79
CA LYS A 24 28.28 1.66 44.43
C LYS A 24 27.88 0.55 43.47
N THR A 25 28.61 -0.56 43.44
CA THR A 25 28.31 -1.69 42.55
C THR A 25 26.95 -2.34 42.88
N LEU A 26 26.60 -2.47 44.17
CA LEU A 26 25.27 -2.93 44.58
C LEU A 26 24.17 -1.94 44.14
N SER A 27 24.42 -0.64 44.25
CA SER A 27 23.48 0.38 43.77
C SER A 27 23.27 0.25 42.26
N ASP A 28 24.37 0.15 41.49
CA ASP A 28 24.30 0.00 40.03
C ASP A 28 23.54 -1.29 39.65
N VAL A 29 23.76 -2.42 40.33
CA VAL A 29 23.05 -3.68 40.05
C VAL A 29 21.56 -3.61 40.42
N VAL A 30 21.22 -2.99 41.55
CA VAL A 30 19.83 -2.86 42.01
C VAL A 30 19.04 -1.87 41.14
N PHE A 31 19.67 -0.77 40.72
CA PHE A 31 19.01 0.26 39.92
C PHE A 31 19.14 0.05 38.40
N ALA A 32 19.97 -0.88 37.92
CA ALA A 32 20.06 -1.27 36.50
C ALA A 32 18.96 -2.25 36.04
N HIS A 33 17.96 -2.58 36.87
CA HIS A 33 16.76 -3.34 36.45
C HIS A 33 15.56 -2.45 36.14
N GLY A 34 15.82 -1.32 35.46
CA GLY A 34 14.78 -0.40 35.02
C GLY A 34 15.29 0.65 34.03
N GLY A 35 15.67 0.20 32.82
CA GLY A 35 15.88 1.08 31.66
C GLY A 35 17.24 1.77 31.58
N GLU A 36 17.89 1.68 30.43
CA GLU A 36 19.16 2.35 30.10
C GLU A 36 19.17 3.88 30.36
N GLY A 37 20.23 4.42 31.00
CA GLY A 37 20.46 5.88 31.02
C GLY A 37 21.57 6.52 31.90
N HIS A 38 22.79 6.68 31.34
CA HIS A 38 23.78 7.81 31.41
C HIS A 38 24.37 8.49 32.69
N GLY A 39 25.69 8.77 32.62
CA GLY A 39 26.35 10.03 33.04
C GLY A 39 27.46 9.90 34.12
N ALA A 40 28.58 10.64 34.14
CA ALA A 40 29.00 11.86 33.42
C ALA A 40 30.48 12.27 33.73
N SER A 41 30.90 13.35 33.03
CA SER A 41 32.04 14.29 33.23
C SER A 41 33.17 14.12 32.19
N HIS A 42 33.53 15.12 31.36
CA HIS A 42 33.60 16.57 31.57
C HIS A 42 33.16 17.40 30.35
N GLU A 43 32.79 18.65 30.64
CA GLU A 43 32.30 19.71 29.76
C GLU A 43 33.36 20.19 28.74
N GLU A 44 33.02 20.11 27.46
CA GLU A 44 33.30 21.09 26.42
C GLU A 44 32.15 20.93 25.40
N GLU A 45 31.64 22.02 24.82
CA GLU A 45 30.38 22.04 24.06
C GLU A 45 30.40 21.17 22.80
N ALA A 46 30.20 19.86 22.98
CA ALA A 46 29.85 18.92 21.94
C ALA A 46 28.33 18.98 21.77
N SER A 47 27.92 19.30 20.55
CA SER A 47 26.53 19.46 20.16
C SER A 47 25.69 18.25 20.57
N LEU A 48 24.41 18.45 20.89
CA LEU A 48 23.48 17.36 21.23
C LEU A 48 23.47 16.23 20.17
N SER A 49 23.86 16.57 18.93
CA SER A 49 24.13 15.64 17.83
C SER A 49 25.31 14.69 18.06
N GLU A 50 26.45 15.16 18.59
CA GLU A 50 27.63 14.31 18.84
C GLU A 50 27.41 13.31 19.97
N GLN A 51 26.74 13.74 21.04
CA GLN A 51 26.41 12.86 22.17
C GLN A 51 25.42 11.76 21.77
N MET A 52 24.57 12.02 20.78
CA MET A 52 23.65 11.02 20.22
C MET A 52 24.37 10.04 19.29
N CYS A 53 25.40 10.47 18.55
CA CYS A 53 26.23 9.59 17.72
C CYS A 53 27.05 8.57 18.51
N GLU A 54 27.66 9.02 19.61
CA GLU A 54 28.57 8.17 20.37
C GLU A 54 27.80 7.07 21.13
N LYS A 55 26.54 7.34 21.48
CA LYS A 55 25.73 6.42 22.27
C LYS A 55 24.84 5.50 21.47
N PHE A 56 24.24 5.99 20.40
CA PHE A 56 23.39 5.21 19.53
C PHE A 56 24.07 5.23 18.18
N ALA A 57 24.59 4.09 17.73
CA ALA A 57 25.38 3.92 16.51
C ALA A 57 24.58 4.15 15.22
N TYR A 58 23.90 5.28 15.12
CA TYR A 58 23.23 5.78 13.92
C TYR A 58 23.60 7.24 13.74
N CYS A 59 24.85 7.47 13.36
CA CYS A 59 25.23 8.70 12.68
C CYS A 59 25.70 8.34 11.29
N ILE A 60 24.92 8.78 10.31
CA ILE A 60 25.36 8.84 8.93
C ILE A 60 26.22 10.10 8.84
N GLU A 61 27.54 9.93 8.79
CA GLU A 61 28.40 10.95 8.20
C GLU A 61 27.95 11.10 6.75
N VAL A 62 27.48 12.30 6.37
CA VAL A 62 27.46 12.68 4.96
C VAL A 62 28.91 12.95 4.57
N ALA A 63 29.64 11.86 4.32
CA ALA A 63 30.94 11.92 3.69
C ALA A 63 30.74 12.56 2.31
N GLY A 64 31.37 13.72 2.12
CA GLY A 64 31.53 14.34 0.82
C GLY A 64 32.07 13.31 -0.18
N SER A 65 31.51 13.36 -1.38
CA SER A 65 31.81 12.54 -2.55
C SER A 65 33.27 12.06 -2.61
N GLY A 66 33.48 10.74 -2.57
CA GLY A 66 34.83 10.21 -2.70
C GLY A 66 34.93 8.70 -2.57
N GLY A 67 34.07 7.95 -3.26
CA GLY A 67 34.14 6.49 -3.24
C GLY A 67 32.96 5.81 -3.93
N ALA A 68 32.55 6.29 -5.11
CA ALA A 68 31.52 5.62 -5.90
C ALA A 68 32.13 4.43 -6.64
N THR A 69 31.98 3.22 -6.09
CA THR A 69 31.54 2.14 -6.97
C THR A 69 30.13 2.51 -7.41
N ALA A 70 29.98 2.81 -8.69
CA ALA A 70 28.69 3.11 -9.31
C ALA A 70 27.81 1.85 -9.27
N GLU A 71 27.20 1.56 -8.11
CA GLU A 71 25.95 0.84 -8.10
C GLU A 71 24.87 1.85 -8.52
N LYS A 72 24.21 1.50 -9.62
CA LYS A 72 23.09 2.23 -10.16
C LYS A 72 22.03 2.27 -9.06
N GLU A 73 21.80 3.43 -8.48
CA GLU A 73 20.68 3.65 -7.56
C GLU A 73 19.40 3.29 -8.33
N GLU A 74 18.81 2.13 -8.02
CA GLU A 74 17.55 1.69 -8.60
C GLU A 74 16.44 2.55 -8.00
N VAL A 75 16.19 3.70 -8.63
CA VAL A 75 15.06 4.55 -8.29
C VAL A 75 13.78 3.76 -8.59
N PHE A 76 12.91 3.63 -7.59
CA PHE A 76 11.60 3.02 -7.77
C PHE A 76 10.72 3.92 -8.66
N ASP A 77 10.62 3.56 -9.94
CA ASP A 77 9.76 4.24 -10.90
C ASP A 77 8.41 3.53 -11.02
N LEU A 78 7.42 4.03 -10.26
CA LEU A 78 6.06 3.48 -10.29
C LEU A 78 5.42 3.57 -11.68
N GLY A 79 5.69 4.64 -12.44
CA GLY A 79 5.14 4.85 -13.77
C GLY A 79 5.65 3.82 -14.77
N ALA A 80 6.96 3.59 -14.80
CA ALA A 80 7.54 2.52 -15.63
C ALA A 80 7.00 1.14 -15.26
N LEU A 81 6.87 0.84 -13.96
CA LEU A 81 6.37 -0.46 -13.50
C LEU A 81 4.91 -0.68 -13.87
N LEU A 82 4.04 0.33 -13.71
CA LEU A 82 2.63 0.24 -14.09
C LEU A 82 2.46 0.13 -15.60
N ALA A 83 3.26 0.85 -16.39
CA ALA A 83 3.26 0.73 -17.85
C ALA A 83 3.67 -0.66 -18.32
N ALA A 84 4.53 -1.35 -17.58
CA ALA A 84 4.98 -2.72 -17.86
C ALA A 84 4.14 -3.82 -17.16
N ALA A 85 3.04 -3.46 -16.49
CA ALA A 85 2.26 -4.39 -15.68
C ALA A 85 1.52 -5.45 -16.53
N ASP A 86 1.42 -6.66 -15.98
CA ASP A 86 0.64 -7.77 -16.54
C ASP A 86 -0.71 -7.87 -15.80
N ILE A 87 -1.75 -7.35 -16.45
CA ILE A 87 -3.13 -7.34 -15.92
C ILE A 87 -3.63 -8.76 -15.62
N SER A 88 -3.29 -9.75 -16.46
CA SER A 88 -3.72 -11.14 -16.25
C SER A 88 -3.05 -11.76 -15.02
N ARG A 89 -1.79 -11.40 -14.72
CA ARG A 89 -1.17 -11.74 -13.42
C ARG A 89 -1.87 -11.03 -12.28
N GLY A 90 -2.23 -9.76 -12.47
CA GLY A 90 -2.97 -8.97 -11.50
C GLY A 90 -4.30 -9.62 -11.10
N GLU A 91 -5.07 -10.08 -12.07
CA GLU A 91 -6.30 -10.82 -11.85
C GLU A 91 -6.07 -12.11 -11.05
N ARG A 92 -5.00 -12.86 -11.34
CA ARG A 92 -4.65 -14.06 -10.57
C ARG A 92 -4.28 -13.71 -9.13
N THR A 93 -3.52 -12.64 -8.91
CA THR A 93 -3.21 -12.14 -7.56
C THR A 93 -4.49 -11.73 -6.83
N PHE A 94 -5.39 -11.01 -7.48
CA PHE A 94 -6.67 -10.62 -6.91
C PHE A 94 -7.50 -11.84 -6.49
N LYS A 95 -7.66 -12.82 -7.38
CA LYS A 95 -8.38 -14.07 -7.11
C LYS A 95 -7.78 -14.84 -5.94
N GLY A 96 -6.45 -14.88 -5.84
CA GLY A 96 -5.74 -15.62 -4.80
C GLY A 96 -5.64 -14.91 -3.45
N GLN A 97 -5.73 -13.58 -3.40
CA GLN A 97 -5.41 -12.80 -2.20
C GLN A 97 -6.53 -11.86 -1.74
N CYS A 98 -7.46 -11.48 -2.62
CA CYS A 98 -8.46 -10.44 -2.36
C CYS A 98 -9.90 -10.96 -2.47
N ALA A 99 -10.15 -11.89 -3.39
CA ALA A 99 -11.50 -12.32 -3.77
C ALA A 99 -12.29 -13.04 -2.64
N THR A 100 -11.62 -13.53 -1.60
CA THR A 100 -12.31 -14.08 -0.42
C THR A 100 -13.09 -13.02 0.35
N CYS A 101 -12.62 -11.76 0.32
CA CYS A 101 -13.23 -10.67 1.07
C CYS A 101 -13.92 -9.64 0.18
N HIS A 102 -13.49 -9.51 -1.07
CA HIS A 102 -13.92 -8.45 -1.98
C HIS A 102 -14.49 -9.02 -3.28
N THR A 103 -15.55 -8.39 -3.77
CA THR A 103 -16.00 -8.51 -5.16
C THR A 103 -15.40 -7.36 -5.99
N VAL A 104 -15.39 -7.49 -7.32
CA VAL A 104 -14.80 -6.47 -8.22
C VAL A 104 -15.66 -6.13 -9.43
N ASP A 105 -16.68 -6.95 -9.69
CA ASP A 105 -17.65 -6.70 -10.76
C ASP A 105 -18.50 -5.47 -10.45
N ALA A 106 -18.92 -4.77 -11.51
CA ALA A 106 -19.80 -3.61 -11.40
C ALA A 106 -21.11 -3.98 -10.71
N GLY A 107 -21.47 -3.24 -9.66
CA GLY A 107 -22.66 -3.52 -8.86
C GLY A 107 -22.56 -4.79 -8.00
N GLY A 108 -21.38 -5.38 -7.85
CA GLY A 108 -21.15 -6.53 -6.99
C GLY A 108 -21.45 -6.23 -5.52
N ALA A 109 -21.82 -7.27 -4.77
CA ALA A 109 -22.18 -7.13 -3.36
C ALA A 109 -20.95 -6.85 -2.48
N ASN A 110 -21.18 -6.09 -1.40
CA ASN A 110 -20.24 -6.01 -0.28
C ASN A 110 -20.23 -7.33 0.50
N GLY A 111 -19.07 -7.72 1.02
CA GLY A 111 -18.88 -8.90 1.86
C GLY A 111 -18.12 -8.56 3.13
N THR A 112 -17.10 -9.36 3.45
CA THR A 112 -16.15 -9.05 4.53
C THR A 112 -15.45 -7.70 4.29
N GLY A 113 -15.12 -7.43 3.03
CA GLY A 113 -14.70 -6.12 2.53
C GLY A 113 -15.72 -5.52 1.57
N PRO A 114 -15.60 -4.23 1.22
CA PRO A 114 -16.44 -3.60 0.21
C PRO A 114 -16.19 -4.20 -1.18
N ASN A 115 -17.12 -4.01 -2.11
CA ASN A 115 -16.83 -4.14 -3.53
C ASN A 115 -15.66 -3.20 -3.92
N LEU A 116 -14.86 -3.59 -4.92
CA LEU A 116 -13.68 -2.82 -5.36
C LEU A 116 -13.80 -2.31 -6.80
N HIS A 117 -14.97 -2.43 -7.42
CA HIS A 117 -15.24 -1.83 -8.72
C HIS A 117 -15.14 -0.30 -8.61
N GLY A 118 -14.38 0.35 -9.49
CA GLY A 118 -14.20 1.80 -9.42
C GLY A 118 -13.28 2.28 -8.30
N VAL A 119 -12.52 1.41 -7.62
CA VAL A 119 -11.72 1.81 -6.46
C VAL A 119 -10.57 2.77 -6.81
N VAL A 120 -9.97 2.64 -7.99
CA VAL A 120 -8.80 3.45 -8.38
C VAL A 120 -9.25 4.86 -8.73
N GLY A 121 -8.70 5.87 -8.04
CA GLY A 121 -9.10 7.27 -8.18
C GLY A 121 -10.30 7.68 -7.31
N ALA A 122 -11.08 6.73 -6.79
CA ALA A 122 -12.21 7.03 -5.91
C ALA A 122 -11.76 7.55 -4.53
N GLN A 123 -12.67 8.21 -3.82
CA GLN A 123 -12.42 8.61 -2.44
C GLN A 123 -12.17 7.39 -1.55
N LYS A 124 -11.27 7.52 -0.57
CA LYS A 124 -11.11 6.47 0.45
C LYS A 124 -12.43 6.34 1.20
N ALA A 125 -12.86 5.09 1.43
CA ALA A 125 -14.14 4.77 2.05
C ALA A 125 -15.40 5.26 1.28
N PHE A 126 -15.38 5.23 -0.07
CA PHE A 126 -16.47 5.77 -0.90
C PHE A 126 -17.77 4.96 -0.94
N HIS A 127 -17.77 3.67 -0.59
CA HIS A 127 -19.01 2.88 -0.60
C HIS A 127 -19.85 3.17 0.66
N GLU A 128 -20.83 4.05 0.55
CA GLU A 128 -21.70 4.48 1.66
C GLU A 128 -22.39 3.33 2.41
N ALA A 129 -22.69 2.22 1.72
CA ALA A 129 -23.34 1.05 2.31
C ALA A 129 -22.39 0.11 3.08
N PHE A 130 -21.07 0.37 3.07
CA PHE A 130 -20.09 -0.45 3.78
C PHE A 130 -19.65 0.21 5.09
N ASN A 131 -19.60 -0.58 6.17
CA ASN A 131 -19.15 -0.08 7.48
C ASN A 131 -17.62 -0.10 7.59
N TYR A 132 -16.98 0.99 7.20
CA TYR A 132 -15.53 1.13 7.29
C TYR A 132 -15.04 1.32 8.74
N SER A 133 -13.81 0.88 9.01
CA SER A 133 -13.12 1.25 10.26
C SER A 133 -12.89 2.75 10.33
N GLY A 134 -13.02 3.35 11.51
CA GLY A 134 -12.72 4.76 11.72
C GLY A 134 -11.30 5.17 11.29
N ALA A 135 -10.34 4.23 11.36
CA ALA A 135 -8.98 4.44 10.86
C ALA A 135 -8.93 4.74 9.35
N LEU A 136 -9.71 4.02 8.53
CA LEU A 136 -9.71 4.23 7.08
C LEU A 136 -10.57 5.44 6.70
N SER A 137 -11.75 5.59 7.30
CA SER A 137 -12.64 6.73 7.04
C SER A 137 -12.01 8.07 7.45
N GLY A 138 -11.15 8.06 8.48
CA GLY A 138 -10.46 9.25 8.97
C GLY A 138 -9.28 9.72 8.12
N LEU A 139 -8.78 8.92 7.18
CA LEU A 139 -7.65 9.31 6.32
C LEU A 139 -8.03 10.35 5.27
N GLY A 140 -9.24 10.24 4.71
CA GLY A 140 -9.67 11.07 3.58
C GLY A 140 -8.82 10.93 2.31
N GLY A 141 -9.09 11.80 1.33
CA GLY A 141 -8.42 11.79 0.02
C GLY A 141 -8.90 10.67 -0.89
N THR A 142 -8.16 10.43 -1.97
CA THR A 142 -8.48 9.43 -3.00
C THR A 142 -7.48 8.28 -3.03
N TRP A 143 -7.85 7.16 -3.65
CA TRP A 143 -6.95 6.04 -3.91
C TRP A 143 -6.11 6.30 -5.16
N THR A 144 -4.98 6.98 -4.99
CA THR A 144 -3.97 7.11 -6.05
C THR A 144 -3.21 5.80 -6.23
N TYR A 145 -2.43 5.68 -7.31
CA TYR A 145 -1.58 4.53 -7.55
C TYR A 145 -0.52 4.33 -6.47
N GLU A 146 0.06 5.44 -5.99
CA GLU A 146 1.03 5.49 -4.91
C GLU A 146 0.41 5.05 -3.59
N ASP A 147 -0.78 5.58 -3.27
CA ASP A 147 -1.52 5.20 -2.06
C ASP A 147 -1.90 3.72 -2.07
N LEU A 148 -2.34 3.19 -3.21
CA LEU A 148 -2.64 1.77 -3.36
C LEU A 148 -1.37 0.91 -3.22
N ASN A 149 -0.25 1.34 -3.79
CA ASN A 149 1.03 0.63 -3.65
C ASN A 149 1.47 0.56 -2.16
N HIS A 150 1.37 1.67 -1.43
CA HIS A 150 1.68 1.70 0.00
C HIS A 150 0.67 0.90 0.84
N TRP A 151 -0.62 1.07 0.57
CA TRP A 151 -1.70 0.35 1.24
C TRP A 151 -1.52 -1.16 1.10
N LEU A 152 -1.30 -1.64 -0.12
CA LEU A 152 -1.13 -3.06 -0.40
C LEU A 152 0.20 -3.60 0.11
N THR A 153 1.21 -2.76 0.37
CA THR A 153 2.48 -3.21 0.98
C THR A 153 2.27 -3.62 2.43
N ASN A 154 1.54 -2.81 3.22
CA ASN A 154 1.23 -3.10 4.61
C ASN A 154 0.03 -2.27 5.10
N PRO A 155 -1.20 -2.81 5.02
CA PRO A 155 -2.41 -2.07 5.37
C PRO A 155 -2.44 -1.59 6.83
N ALA A 156 -1.95 -2.42 7.74
CA ALA A 156 -1.93 -2.11 9.18
C ALA A 156 -0.98 -0.94 9.50
N SER A 157 0.09 -0.77 8.72
CA SER A 157 1.00 0.37 8.85
C SER A 157 0.44 1.62 8.17
N PHE A 158 -0.25 1.48 7.04
CA PHE A 158 -0.81 2.61 6.29
C PHE A 158 -2.01 3.24 7.01
N ALA A 159 -2.96 2.42 7.48
CA ALA A 159 -4.08 2.86 8.31
C ALA A 159 -4.10 2.07 9.62
N ARG A 160 -3.40 2.59 10.63
CA ARG A 160 -3.31 1.93 11.93
C ARG A 160 -4.68 1.82 12.59
N GLY A 161 -5.13 0.59 12.84
CA GLY A 161 -6.48 0.30 13.33
C GLY A 161 -7.49 -0.02 12.22
N THR A 162 -7.03 -0.23 10.98
CA THR A 162 -7.89 -0.78 9.91
C THR A 162 -8.49 -2.12 10.29
N ALA A 163 -9.74 -2.35 9.88
CA ALA A 163 -10.42 -3.64 10.01
C ALA A 163 -9.98 -4.67 8.94
N MET A 164 -9.24 -4.24 7.91
CA MET A 164 -8.76 -5.15 6.86
C MET A 164 -7.61 -6.00 7.38
N SER A 165 -7.90 -7.25 7.76
CA SER A 165 -6.93 -8.22 8.24
C SER A 165 -6.13 -8.84 7.08
N PHE A 166 -5.24 -8.05 6.48
CA PHE A 166 -4.37 -8.49 5.39
C PHE A 166 -2.91 -8.11 5.67
N ALA A 167 -1.98 -9.05 5.49
CA ALA A 167 -0.57 -8.88 5.82
C ALA A 167 0.21 -8.00 4.81
N GLY A 168 -0.38 -7.77 3.64
CA GLY A 168 0.22 -7.04 2.51
C GLY A 168 0.93 -7.94 1.50
N LEU A 169 1.10 -7.41 0.30
CA LEU A 169 1.83 -7.97 -0.83
C LEU A 169 3.26 -7.41 -0.84
N ARG A 170 4.24 -8.21 -0.44
CA ARG A 170 5.63 -7.74 -0.29
C ARG A 170 6.38 -7.60 -1.61
N LYS A 171 5.97 -8.34 -2.63
CA LYS A 171 6.61 -8.33 -3.94
C LYS A 171 6.03 -7.22 -4.79
N ASP A 172 6.89 -6.34 -5.29
CA ASP A 172 6.49 -5.23 -6.14
C ASP A 172 5.73 -5.69 -7.38
N PRO A 173 6.17 -6.72 -8.14
CA PRO A 173 5.43 -7.18 -9.31
C PRO A 173 3.99 -7.61 -8.97
N ASP A 174 3.76 -8.25 -7.83
CA ASP A 174 2.42 -8.69 -7.44
C ASP A 174 1.52 -7.48 -7.11
N ARG A 175 2.05 -6.47 -6.43
CA ARG A 175 1.33 -5.21 -6.15
C ARG A 175 1.01 -4.45 -7.42
N ILE A 176 2.02 -4.22 -8.25
CA ILE A 176 1.87 -3.43 -9.48
C ILE A 176 0.85 -4.09 -10.42
N ASN A 177 0.95 -5.41 -10.61
CA ASN A 177 0.01 -6.13 -11.45
C ASN A 177 -1.42 -6.07 -10.91
N VAL A 178 -1.64 -6.23 -9.59
CA VAL A 178 -3.00 -6.16 -9.03
C VAL A 178 -3.56 -4.74 -9.08
N ILE A 179 -2.72 -3.70 -8.91
CA ILE A 179 -3.13 -2.31 -9.06
C ILE A 179 -3.55 -2.02 -10.51
N ALA A 180 -2.79 -2.49 -11.49
CA ALA A 180 -3.15 -2.37 -12.91
C ALA A 180 -4.46 -3.12 -13.22
N TYR A 181 -4.67 -4.30 -12.62
CA TYR A 181 -5.95 -5.01 -12.72
C TYR A 181 -7.10 -4.20 -12.11
N LEU A 182 -6.96 -3.67 -10.90
CA LEU A 182 -7.98 -2.83 -10.28
C LEU A 182 -8.28 -1.57 -11.11
N ALA A 183 -7.28 -0.98 -11.74
CA ALA A 183 -7.46 0.14 -12.66
C ALA A 183 -8.30 -0.26 -13.88
N SER A 184 -8.10 -1.46 -14.44
CA SER A 184 -8.95 -1.98 -15.52
C SER A 184 -10.41 -2.22 -15.09
N GLN A 185 -10.65 -2.37 -13.79
CA GLN A 185 -11.97 -2.52 -13.19
C GLN A 185 -12.52 -1.19 -12.65
N SER A 186 -11.88 -0.07 -12.98
CA SER A 186 -12.25 1.26 -12.51
C SER A 186 -12.49 2.19 -13.70
N PRO A 187 -13.76 2.47 -14.06
CA PRO A 187 -14.07 3.29 -15.24
C PRO A 187 -13.45 4.69 -15.23
N ASP A 188 -13.36 5.29 -14.04
CA ASP A 188 -12.84 6.65 -13.82
C ASP A 188 -11.38 6.66 -13.34
N ALA A 189 -10.63 5.57 -13.56
CA ALA A 189 -9.23 5.51 -13.16
C ALA A 189 -8.42 6.62 -13.87
N PRO A 190 -7.60 7.41 -13.13
CA PRO A 190 -6.69 8.34 -13.76
C PRO A 190 -5.70 7.60 -14.68
N PRO A 191 -5.12 8.25 -15.69
CA PRO A 191 -4.07 7.62 -16.48
C PRO A 191 -2.89 7.23 -15.58
N PHE A 192 -2.19 6.15 -15.94
CA PHE A 192 -0.96 5.77 -15.24
C PHE A 192 0.05 6.93 -15.25
N PRO A 193 0.79 7.13 -14.16
CA PRO A 193 1.80 8.18 -14.10
C PRO A 193 2.87 7.92 -15.17
N ALA A 194 3.36 8.99 -15.79
CA ALA A 194 4.45 8.89 -16.74
C ALA A 194 5.68 8.28 -16.05
N PRO A 195 6.43 7.39 -16.73
CA PRO A 195 7.73 6.95 -16.26
C PRO A 195 8.61 8.16 -15.92
N LEU A 196 9.39 8.04 -14.85
CA LEU A 196 10.40 9.04 -14.55
C LEU A 196 11.32 9.16 -15.76
N ALA A 197 11.63 10.39 -16.17
CA ALA A 197 12.56 10.61 -17.26
C ALA A 197 13.84 9.85 -16.93
N ALA A 198 14.21 8.91 -17.81
CA ALA A 198 15.41 8.12 -17.63
C ALA A 198 16.57 9.10 -17.41
N ALA A 199 17.20 9.07 -16.24
CA ALA A 199 18.36 9.88 -15.95
C ALA A 199 19.47 9.49 -16.94
N GLY A 200 19.55 10.22 -18.05
CA GLY A 200 20.41 9.90 -19.18
C GLY A 200 19.73 9.93 -20.54
N ASP A 201 19.09 11.04 -20.90
CA ASP A 201 19.14 11.59 -22.28
C ASP A 201 18.77 13.08 -22.34
N GLU A 202 19.15 13.88 -21.32
CA GLU A 202 19.27 15.34 -21.50
C GLU A 202 20.72 15.67 -21.87
N ALA A 203 21.06 15.31 -23.10
CA ALA A 203 22.24 15.84 -23.78
C ALA A 203 21.96 16.03 -25.28
N ALA A 204 20.82 16.65 -25.63
CA ALA A 204 20.61 17.19 -26.97
C ALA A 204 19.40 18.16 -27.04
N ALA A 205 19.46 19.30 -26.35
CA ALA A 205 18.77 20.52 -26.79
C ALA A 205 19.24 21.73 -25.98
N ALA A 206 20.38 22.32 -26.37
CA ALA A 206 20.63 23.71 -26.04
C ALA A 206 19.74 24.58 -26.97
N PRO A 207 18.92 25.50 -26.45
CA PRO A 207 18.29 26.49 -27.30
C PRO A 207 19.33 27.56 -27.65
N ALA A 208 19.61 27.71 -28.94
CA ALA A 208 20.27 28.91 -29.44
C ALA A 208 19.20 30.00 -29.54
N GLU A 209 19.23 30.96 -28.63
CA GLU A 209 18.53 32.24 -28.81
C GLU A 209 19.41 33.20 -29.62
N GLY A 210 18.76 33.92 -30.55
CA GLY A 210 19.39 34.93 -31.39
C GLY A 210 18.46 35.48 -32.48
N GLU A 211 17.38 36.15 -32.04
CA GLU A 211 16.80 37.41 -32.54
C GLU A 211 16.85 37.72 -34.06
N GLU A 212 15.70 37.92 -34.72
CA GLU A 212 15.13 39.27 -34.96
C GLU A 212 13.91 39.28 -35.92
N ALA A 213 12.89 39.99 -35.44
CA ALA A 213 11.64 40.52 -36.00
C ALA A 213 11.32 40.44 -37.51
N ALA A 214 10.05 40.07 -37.79
CA ALA A 214 9.10 40.96 -38.50
C ALA A 214 7.66 40.40 -38.45
N ALA A 215 6.74 41.17 -37.89
CA ALA A 215 5.30 41.16 -38.16
C ALA A 215 4.96 42.52 -38.84
N PRO A 216 3.78 42.79 -39.44
CA PRO A 216 2.51 42.06 -39.31
C PRO A 216 1.70 41.92 -40.62
N ALA A 217 0.62 41.12 -40.61
CA ALA A 217 -0.58 41.39 -41.41
C ALA A 217 -1.80 40.69 -40.80
N GLU A 218 -2.88 41.46 -40.72
CA GLU A 218 -4.19 41.19 -40.13
C GLU A 218 -5.05 40.20 -40.93
N GLY A 219 -6.13 39.70 -40.29
CA GLY A 219 -7.26 39.00 -40.92
C GLY A 219 -7.84 37.94 -39.99
N ASP A 220 -8.67 38.31 -39.03
CA ASP A 220 -10.15 38.40 -39.10
C ASP A 220 -10.85 37.09 -38.68
N ALA A 221 -12.00 37.29 -38.05
CA ALA A 221 -12.74 36.45 -37.14
C ALA A 221 -13.33 35.15 -37.71
N ALA A 222 -13.67 34.21 -36.80
CA ALA A 222 -15.04 33.80 -36.48
C ALA A 222 -15.17 32.28 -36.14
N THR A 223 -15.73 31.99 -34.96
CA THR A 223 -16.52 30.79 -34.64
C THR A 223 -17.95 30.93 -35.24
N PRO A 224 -18.90 29.95 -35.20
CA PRO A 224 -18.99 28.72 -34.40
C PRO A 224 -19.63 27.49 -35.11
N ALA A 225 -19.93 26.47 -34.28
CA ALA A 225 -20.52 25.14 -34.50
C ALA A 225 -21.80 25.00 -35.36
N GLU A 226 -21.97 23.79 -35.94
CA GLU A 226 -23.24 23.06 -36.15
C GLU A 226 -22.88 21.57 -36.38
N VAL A 227 -23.20 20.61 -35.49
CA VAL A 227 -24.45 19.83 -35.37
C VAL A 227 -25.01 19.33 -36.71
N ILE A 228 -24.87 18.03 -36.98
CA ILE A 228 -25.80 17.29 -37.84
C ILE A 228 -26.11 15.95 -37.18
N GLU A 229 -27.32 15.87 -36.61
CA GLU A 229 -28.06 14.62 -36.44
C GLU A 229 -28.34 13.98 -37.81
N GLY A 230 -28.47 12.65 -37.82
CA GLY A 230 -29.24 11.95 -38.84
C GLY A 230 -28.61 10.68 -39.37
N ALA A 231 -28.94 9.54 -38.75
CA ALA A 231 -29.34 8.30 -39.42
C ALA A 231 -29.47 7.17 -38.39
N ALA A 232 -30.55 7.21 -37.61
CA ALA A 232 -31.21 6.01 -37.13
C ALA A 232 -32.22 5.60 -38.20
N ASP A 233 -31.95 4.51 -38.91
CA ASP A 233 -32.96 3.57 -39.41
C ASP A 233 -32.21 2.31 -39.90
N SER A 234 -32.82 1.13 -39.78
CA SER A 234 -32.23 -0.20 -40.03
C SER A 234 -31.28 -0.76 -38.96
N VAL A 235 -31.74 -1.03 -37.73
CA VAL A 235 -31.59 -2.35 -37.04
C VAL A 235 -32.60 -2.44 -35.89
N THR A 236 -33.90 -2.32 -36.17
CA THR A 236 -34.96 -2.59 -35.18
C THR A 236 -36.12 -3.32 -35.83
N GLU A 237 -35.83 -4.45 -36.47
CA GLU A 237 -36.85 -5.43 -36.85
C GLU A 237 -36.23 -6.83 -37.08
N THR A 238 -35.34 -7.31 -36.21
CA THR A 238 -34.89 -8.72 -36.25
C THR A 238 -34.37 -9.27 -34.92
N VAL A 239 -34.79 -8.70 -33.78
CA VAL A 239 -34.45 -9.27 -32.45
C VAL A 239 -35.63 -9.09 -31.49
N THR A 240 -36.82 -9.52 -31.89
CA THR A 240 -38.00 -9.60 -31.00
C THR A 240 -38.81 -10.89 -31.20
N GLU A 241 -38.28 -11.87 -31.92
CA GLU A 241 -38.95 -13.17 -32.13
C GLU A 241 -38.08 -14.38 -31.77
N ALA A 242 -36.90 -14.19 -31.17
CA ALA A 242 -35.92 -15.28 -30.96
C ALA A 242 -35.43 -15.48 -29.52
N VAL A 243 -36.12 -14.96 -28.49
CA VAL A 243 -35.79 -15.28 -27.07
C VAL A 243 -37.03 -15.57 -26.20
N THR A 244 -38.25 -15.56 -26.75
CA THR A 244 -39.43 -16.12 -26.04
C THR A 244 -39.55 -17.64 -26.17
N ASP A 245 -38.62 -18.30 -26.87
CA ASP A 245 -38.62 -19.76 -27.09
C ASP A 245 -37.59 -20.51 -26.21
N THR A 246 -36.99 -19.86 -25.20
CA THR A 246 -36.07 -20.51 -24.25
C THR A 246 -36.51 -20.43 -22.80
N ALA A 247 -37.78 -20.03 -22.56
CA ALA A 247 -38.39 -19.98 -21.24
C ALA A 247 -39.35 -21.15 -20.95
N ASP A 248 -39.67 -22.01 -21.92
CA ASP A 248 -40.62 -23.13 -21.73
C ASP A 248 -39.94 -24.51 -21.60
N ALA A 249 -38.65 -24.64 -21.94
CA ALA A 249 -37.94 -25.93 -21.90
C ALA A 249 -37.28 -26.28 -20.55
N ALA A 250 -37.32 -25.39 -19.55
CA ALA A 250 -36.68 -25.60 -18.24
C ALA A 250 -37.66 -26.00 -17.12
N THR A 251 -38.97 -25.96 -17.36
CA THR A 251 -40.00 -26.34 -16.37
C THR A 251 -40.54 -27.76 -16.56
N GLU A 252 -40.38 -28.40 -17.72
CA GLU A 252 -40.84 -29.80 -17.93
C GLU A 252 -39.82 -30.87 -17.49
N ALA A 253 -38.56 -30.51 -17.22
CA ALA A 253 -37.52 -31.46 -16.78
C ALA A 253 -37.43 -31.63 -15.26
N ALA A 254 -38.16 -30.83 -14.46
CA ALA A 254 -38.11 -30.88 -13.00
C ALA A 254 -39.26 -31.68 -12.36
N GLU A 255 -40.38 -31.91 -13.05
CA GLU A 255 -41.49 -32.73 -12.50
C GLU A 255 -41.37 -34.24 -12.79
N LYS A 256 -40.46 -34.66 -13.67
CA LYS A 256 -40.28 -36.09 -14.00
C LYS A 256 -39.25 -36.84 -13.14
N ALA A 257 -38.59 -36.16 -12.19
CA ALA A 257 -37.53 -36.75 -11.36
C ALA A 257 -37.90 -36.96 -9.89
N PHE A 258 -39.15 -36.69 -9.48
CA PHE A 258 -39.58 -36.81 -8.07
C PHE A 258 -40.73 -37.82 -7.84
N SER A 259 -40.98 -38.75 -8.76
CA SER A 259 -42.09 -39.72 -8.63
C SER A 259 -41.72 -41.19 -8.82
N GLU A 260 -40.45 -41.59 -8.64
CA GLU A 260 -40.05 -43.01 -8.80
C GLU A 260 -39.24 -43.64 -7.65
N ASP A 261 -39.03 -42.99 -6.50
CA ASP A 261 -38.38 -43.66 -5.36
C ASP A 261 -38.97 -43.24 -4.01
N ALA A 262 -40.15 -43.78 -3.70
CA ALA A 262 -40.70 -43.79 -2.35
C ALA A 262 -40.98 -45.25 -1.95
N PRO A 263 -40.31 -45.81 -0.93
CA PRO A 263 -40.55 -47.17 -0.48
C PRO A 263 -41.92 -47.30 0.20
N THR A 264 -42.71 -48.29 -0.23
CA THR A 264 -44.05 -48.60 0.30
C THR A 264 -43.97 -49.22 1.70
N PRO A 265 -44.78 -48.79 2.68
CA PRO A 265 -44.93 -49.49 3.95
C PRO A 265 -45.81 -50.74 3.75
N THR A 266 -45.25 -51.91 4.09
CA THR A 266 -45.97 -53.17 4.18
C THR A 266 -46.62 -53.31 5.55
N GLU A 267 -47.95 -53.27 5.59
CA GLU A 267 -48.76 -53.80 6.68
C GLU A 267 -49.74 -54.83 6.09
N GLU A 268 -49.54 -56.11 6.39
CA GLU A 268 -50.58 -57.16 6.41
C GLU A 268 -50.08 -58.28 7.36
N GLU A 269 -50.54 -58.26 8.61
CA GLU A 269 -51.49 -59.20 9.25
C GLU A 269 -50.94 -60.58 9.67
N GLY A 270 -51.15 -60.89 10.96
CA GLY A 270 -51.62 -62.19 11.45
C GLY A 270 -50.65 -63.38 11.43
N GLU A 271 -50.08 -63.72 12.60
CA GLU A 271 -50.51 -64.86 13.43
C GLU A 271 -49.95 -64.75 14.87
#